data_AF-A0A5E4IDN7-F1
#
_entry.id   AF-A0A5E4IDN7-F1
#
_cell.length_a   1.000
_cell.length_b   1.000
_cell.length_c   1.000
_cell.angle_alpha   90.00
_cell.angle_beta   90.00
_cell.angle_gamma   90.00
#
_symmetry.space_group_name_H-M   'P 1'
#
loop_
_entity.id
_entity.type
_entity.pdbx_description
1 polymer ?
#
loop_
_entity_poly.entity_id
_entity_poly.type
_entity_poly.pdbx_seq_one_letter_code
_entity_poly.pdbx_strand_id
1 'polypeptide(L)' 'MPYYHMYPFMGFGTGIIWLIVIAVIAYLIYKLIKSEKILVPSRIVSRKNEEDILNERYAKGELTREQYVQMKEDIKKPT' A
#
# COMPACT_ATOMS: atom_id res chain seq x y z
N MET A 1 2.48 37.47 -47.89
CA MET A 1 2.83 38.02 -46.55
C MET A 1 3.09 36.83 -45.63
N PRO A 2 4.30 36.63 -45.08
CA PRO A 2 4.56 35.49 -44.21
C PRO A 2 4.11 35.83 -42.79
N TYR A 3 3.26 34.98 -42.22
CA TYR A 3 2.88 35.04 -40.81
C TYR A 3 4.06 34.56 -39.97
N TYR A 4 4.89 35.48 -39.49
CA TYR A 4 5.83 35.19 -38.42
C TYR A 4 5.02 34.93 -37.14
N HIS A 5 4.85 33.66 -36.79
CA HIS A 5 4.45 33.27 -35.44
C HIS A 5 5.62 33.61 -34.50
N MET A 6 5.62 34.85 -34.01
CA MET A 6 6.47 35.30 -32.91
C MET A 6 5.96 34.69 -31.60
N TYR A 7 6.54 33.57 -31.17
CA TYR A 7 6.65 33.23 -29.75
C TYR A 7 7.99 32.55 -29.43
N PRO A 8 9.13 33.26 -29.53
CA PRO A 8 10.42 32.69 -29.15
C PRO A 8 10.62 32.58 -27.63
N PHE A 9 9.68 33.06 -26.81
CA PHE A 9 9.81 33.09 -25.34
C PHE A 9 8.87 32.14 -24.57
N MET A 10 8.02 31.37 -25.27
CA MET A 10 7.04 30.47 -24.65
C MET A 10 7.50 29.01 -24.57
N GLY A 11 8.81 28.75 -24.64
CA GLY A 11 9.40 27.40 -24.65
C GLY A 11 10.07 26.96 -23.35
N PHE A 12 10.63 27.89 -22.57
CA PHE A 12 11.38 27.53 -21.36
C PHE A 12 10.49 27.34 -20.13
N GLY A 13 9.43 28.14 -19.96
CA GLY A 13 8.49 27.98 -18.85
C GLY A 13 7.60 26.73 -18.96
N THR A 14 7.28 26.32 -20.19
CA THR A 14 6.44 25.15 -20.47
C THR A 14 7.17 23.85 -20.14
N GLY A 15 8.46 23.73 -20.46
CA GLY A 15 9.24 22.52 -20.14
C GLY A 15 9.32 22.21 -18.65
N ILE A 16 9.51 23.23 -17.80
CA ILE A 16 9.60 23.06 -16.34
C ILE A 16 8.24 22.67 -15.76
N ILE A 17 7.15 23.29 -16.22
CA ILE A 17 5.79 22.93 -15.78
C ILE A 17 5.47 21.47 -16.13
N TRP A 18 5.83 21.02 -17.33
CA TRP A 18 5.66 19.63 -17.75
C TRP A 18 6.45 18.64 -16.89
N LEU A 19 7.68 18.98 -16.49
CA LEU A 19 8.47 18.16 -15.56
C LEU A 19 7.80 18.02 -14.19
N ILE A 20 7.24 19.11 -13.66
CA ILE A 20 6.51 19.09 -12.38
C ILE A 20 5.26 18.20 -12.49
N VAL A 21 4.50 18.32 -13.59
CA VAL A 21 3.31 17.49 -13.83
C VAL A 21 3.66 16.01 -13.86
N ILE A 22 4.72 15.62 -14.58
CA ILE A 22 5.19 14.23 -14.63
C ILE A 22 5.62 13.74 -13.25
N ALA A 23 6.35 14.56 -12.48
CA ALA A 23 6.77 14.21 -11.12
C ALA A 23 5.58 14.00 -10.18
N VAL A 24 4.53 14.83 -10.27
CA VAL A 24 3.31 14.69 -9.47
C VAL A 24 2.58 13.39 -9.84
N ILE A 25 2.44 13.08 -11.14
CA ILE A 25 1.80 11.84 -11.60
C ILE A 25 2.58 10.62 -11.10
N ALA A 26 3.91 10.62 -11.24
CA ALA A 26 4.77 9.54 -10.74
C ALA A 26 4.65 9.36 -9.22
N TYR A 27 4.58 10.46 -8.46
CA TYR A 27 4.35 10.42 -7.01
C TYR A 27 2.99 9.83 -6.64
N LEU A 28 1.92 10.20 -7.36
CA LEU A 28 0.58 9.64 -7.14
C LEU A 28 0.55 8.14 -7.42
N ILE A 29 1.16 7.68 -8.51
CA ILE A 29 1.27 6.25 -8.85
C ILE A 29 2.08 5.52 -7.77
N TYR A 30 3.22 6.08 -7.35
CA TYR A 30 4.01 5.51 -6.26
C TYR A 30 3.21 5.39 -4.97
N LYS A 31 2.43 6.43 -4.61
CA LYS A 31 1.56 6.41 -3.43
C LYS A 31 0.45 5.36 -3.56
N LEU A 32 -0.18 5.21 -4.72
CA LEU A 32 -1.19 4.17 -4.98
C LEU A 32 -0.63 2.76 -4.79
N ILE A 33 0.53 2.46 -5.38
CA ILE A 33 1.20 1.15 -5.25
C ILE A 33 1.65 0.91 -3.79
N LYS A 34 2.16 1.96 -3.13
CA LYS A 34 2.58 1.86 -1.71
C LYS A 34 1.38 1.77 -0.76
N SER A 35 0.23 2.33 -1.13
CA SER A 35 -1.00 2.31 -0.33
C SER A 35 -1.60 0.90 -0.18
N GLU A 36 -1.33 -0.03 -1.10
CA GLU A 36 -1.66 -1.45 -0.88
C GLU A 36 -0.86 -2.08 0.28
N LYS A 37 0.33 -1.55 0.59
CA LYS A 37 1.14 -1.98 1.74
C LYS A 37 0.99 -1.11 2.99
N ILE A 38 0.36 0.07 2.88
CA ILE A 38 0.26 1.05 3.99
C ILE A 38 -1.13 1.09 4.64
N LEU A 39 -2.18 0.56 3.99
CA LEU A 39 -3.54 0.60 4.54
C LEU A 39 -3.94 -0.62 5.36
N VAL A 40 -3.05 -1.57 5.61
CA VAL A 40 -3.29 -2.53 6.67
C VAL A 40 -2.67 -1.94 7.93
N PRO A 41 -3.47 -1.42 8.89
CA PRO A 41 -2.90 -1.00 10.16
C PRO A 41 -2.08 -2.18 10.68
N SER A 42 -0.85 -1.94 11.12
CA SER A 42 0.09 -2.98 11.54
C SER A 42 -0.52 -4.00 12.51
N ARG A 43 -1.55 -3.61 13.27
CA ARG A 43 -2.39 -4.52 14.07
C ARG A 43 -3.17 -5.55 13.27
N ILE A 44 -3.75 -5.21 12.11
CA ILE A 44 -4.49 -6.15 11.27
C ILE A 44 -3.53 -7.09 10.52
N VAL A 45 -2.36 -6.63 10.07
CA VAL A 45 -1.34 -7.53 9.47
C VAL A 45 -0.84 -8.52 10.52
N SER A 46 -0.51 -8.04 11.72
CA SER A 46 -0.03 -8.89 12.82
C SER A 46 -1.08 -9.91 13.22
N ARG A 47 -2.34 -9.48 13.38
CA ARG A 47 -3.45 -10.38 13.68
C ARG A 47 -3.68 -11.44 12.61
N LYS A 48 -3.57 -11.07 11.33
CA LYS A 48 -3.71 -12.03 10.22
C LYS A 48 -2.58 -13.07 10.27
N ASN A 49 -1.35 -12.64 10.55
CA ASN A 49 -0.23 -13.55 10.75
C ASN A 49 -0.43 -14.48 11.97
N GLU A 50 -0.95 -13.97 13.09
CA GLU A 50 -1.19 -14.76 14.31
C GLU A 50 -2.25 -15.87 14.08
N GLU A 51 -3.35 -15.54 13.39
CA GLU A 51 -4.39 -16.51 13.02
C GLU A 51 -3.89 -17.54 11.99
N ASP A 52 -3.07 -17.11 11.02
CA ASP A 52 -2.48 -18.00 10.02
C ASP A 52 -1.48 -18.99 10.65
N ILE A 53 -0.66 -18.55 11.61
CA ILE A 53 0.27 -19.43 12.35
C ILE A 53 -0.49 -20.49 13.16
N LEU A 54 -1.60 -20.11 13.81
CA LEU A 54 -2.46 -21.03 14.55
C LEU A 54 -3.07 -22.11 13.65
N ASN A 55 -3.59 -21.70 12.49
CA ASN A 55 -4.17 -22.61 11.50
C ASN A 55 -3.13 -23.59 10.97
N GLU A 56 -1.92 -23.13 10.68
CA GLU A 56 -0.83 -23.98 10.18
C GLU A 56 -0.45 -25.06 11.21
N ARG A 57 -0.30 -24.70 12.49
CA ARG A 57 0.06 -25.65 13.56
C ARG A 57 -1.05 -26.66 13.86
N TYR A 58 -2.31 -26.23 13.81
CA TYR A 58 -3.45 -27.12 13.92
C TYR A 58 -3.51 -28.12 12.76
N ALA A 59 -3.28 -27.65 11.52
CA ALA A 59 -3.23 -28.51 10.34
C ALA A 59 -2.08 -29.52 10.37
N LYS A 60 -0.94 -29.14 10.96
CA LYS A 60 0.18 -30.06 11.23
C LYS A 60 -0.11 -31.06 12.36
N GLY A 61 -1.19 -30.89 13.11
CA GLY A 61 -1.54 -31.72 14.26
C GLY A 61 -0.68 -31.45 15.50
N GLU A 62 0.07 -30.34 15.51
CA GLU A 62 0.90 -29.92 16.65
C GLU A 62 0.06 -29.29 17.78
N LEU A 63 -1.18 -28.91 17.48
CA LEU A 63 -2.11 -28.27 18.41
C LEU A 63 -3.38 -29.11 18.54
N THR A 64 -3.85 -29.31 19.77
CA THR A 64 -5.17 -29.93 19.98
C THR A 64 -6.30 -28.94 19.69
N ARG A 65 -7.50 -29.45 19.46
CA ARG A 65 -8.68 -28.62 19.16
C ARG A 65 -8.98 -27.63 20.28
N GLU A 66 -8.80 -28.04 21.53
CA GLU A 66 -9.05 -27.23 22.72
C GLU A 66 -8.07 -26.04 22.77
N GLN A 67 -6.78 -26.31 22.54
CA GLN A 67 -5.74 -25.29 22.50
C GLN A 67 -5.96 -24.29 21.36
N TYR A 68 -6.34 -24.77 20.17
CA TYR A 68 -6.64 -23.91 19.03
C TYR A 68 -7.80 -22.94 19.32
N VAL A 69 -8.89 -23.46 19.91
CA VAL A 69 -10.08 -22.65 20.22
C VAL A 69 -9.77 -21.61 21.28
N GLN A 70 -9.03 -21.97 22.33
CA GLN A 70 -8.66 -21.05 23.40
C GLN A 70 -7.82 -19.88 22.87
N MET A 71 -6.75 -20.18 22.12
CA MET A 71 -5.87 -19.15 21.55
C MET A 71 -6.58 -18.24 20.54
N LYS A 72 -7.53 -18.80 19.77
CA LYS A 72 -8.35 -18.02 18.83
C LYS A 72 -9.30 -17.04 19.53
N GLU A 73 -9.89 -17.45 20.65
CA GLU A 73 -10.74 -16.58 21.47
C GLU A 73 -9.92 -15.46 22.15
N ASP A 74 -8.70 -15.78 22.60
CA ASP A 74 -7.77 -14.81 23.19
C ASP A 74 -7.36 -13.73 22.18
N ILE A 75 -7.05 -14.09 20.93
CA ILE A 75 -6.77 -13.13 19.84
C ILE A 75 -7.99 -12.25 19.51
N LYS A 76 -9.20 -12.78 19.69
CA LYS A 76 -10.44 -12.07 19.37
C LYS A 76 -10.84 -11.05 20.43
N LYS A 77 -10.37 -11.19 21.67
CA LYS A 77 -10.57 -10.22 22.75
C LYS A 77 -9.36 -9.28 22.84
N PRO A 78 -9.36 -8.12 22.16
CA PRO A 78 -8.36 -7.10 22.44
C PRO A 78 -8.57 -6.61 23.87
N THR A 79 -7.63 -6.91 24.76
CA THR A 79 -7.52 -6.29 26.08
C THR A 79 -7.24 -4.78 25.94
#